data_AF-A0A948G1E7-F1
#
_entry.id   AF-A0A948G1E7-F1
#
_cell.length_a   1.000
_cell.length_b   1.000
_cell.length_c   1.000
_cell.angle_alpha   90.00
_cell.angle_beta   90.00
_cell.angle_gamma   90.00
#
_symmetry.space_group_name_H-M   'P 1'
#
loop_
_entity.id
_entity.type
_entity.pdbx_description
1 polymer ?
#
loop_
_entity_poly.entity_id
_entity_poly.type
_entity_poly.pdbx_seq_one_letter_code
_entity_poly.pdbx_strand_id
1 'polypeptide(L)' 'IGTAIITTSRGVVTGVQAKEMQTGGEVICHVW' A
#
# COMPACT_ATOMS: atom_id res chain seq x y z
N ILE A 1 9.22 -12.36 -1.86
CA ILE A 1 7.91 -12.22 -1.17
C ILE A 1 7.29 -10.99 -1.77
N GLY A 2 6.11 -11.12 -2.39
CA GLY A 2 5.47 -10.01 -3.09
C GLY A 2 4.88 -8.96 -2.15
N THR A 3 4.61 -7.78 -2.69
CA THR A 3 3.95 -6.66 -1.99
C THR A 3 2.83 -6.06 -2.83
N ALA A 4 1.82 -5.53 -2.18
CA ALA A 4 0.80 -4.70 -2.82
C ALA A 4 1.25 -3.24 -2.83
N ILE A 5 0.94 -2.52 -3.92
CA ILE A 5 1.04 -1.07 -4.00
C ILE A 5 -0.35 -0.50 -3.77
N ILE A 6 -0.46 0.43 -2.82
CA ILE A 6 -1.71 0.97 -2.30
C ILE A 6 -1.72 2.50 -2.47
N THR A 7 -2.77 3.04 -3.08
CA THR A 7 -3.05 4.48 -3.11
C THR A 7 -3.74 4.88 -1.81
N THR A 8 -3.20 5.86 -1.09
CA THR A 8 -3.77 6.34 0.18
C THR A 8 -3.97 7.85 0.14
N SER A 9 -4.66 8.42 1.13
CA SER A 9 -4.76 9.88 1.29
C SER A 9 -3.42 10.57 1.56
N ARG A 10 -2.35 9.81 1.83
CA ARG A 10 -0.98 10.28 2.05
C ARG A 10 -0.03 9.94 0.89
N GLY A 11 -0.58 9.52 -0.25
CA GLY A 11 0.17 9.15 -1.45
C GLY A 11 0.20 7.64 -1.70
N VAL A 12 1.00 7.24 -2.69
CA VAL A 12 1.18 5.84 -3.09
C VAL A 12 2.25 5.19 -2.22
N VAL A 13 1.91 4.09 -1.55
CA VAL A 13 2.79 3.39 -0.61
C VAL A 13 2.70 1.88 -0.80
N THR A 14 3.63 1.13 -0.20
CA THR A 14 3.51 -0.33 -0.13
C THR A 14 2.49 -0.77 0.92
N GLY A 15 2.00 -2.00 0.82
CA GLY A 15 1.06 -2.55 1.79
C GLY A 15 1.61 -2.61 3.22
N VAL A 16 2.92 -2.79 3.38
CA VAL A 16 3.59 -2.76 4.68
C VAL A 16 3.54 -1.36 5.28
N GLN A 17 3.90 -0.34 4.49
CA GLN A 17 3.86 1.05 4.92
C GLN A 17 2.44 1.52 5.26
N ALA A 18 1.43 1.13 4.47
CA ALA A 18 0.03 1.46 4.76
C ALA A 18 -0.41 0.93 6.14
N LYS A 19 0.02 -0.28 6.50
CA LYS A 19 -0.25 -0.90 7.80
C LYS A 19 0.46 -0.18 8.94
N GLU A 20 1.74 0.14 8.79
CA GLU A 20 2.52 0.88 9.80
C GLU A 20 1.93 2.28 10.05
N MET A 21 1.47 2.94 8.99
CA MET A 21 0.86 4.26 9.08
C MET A 21 -0.62 4.20 9.51
N GLN A 22 -1.21 3.02 9.69
CA GLN A 22 -2.62 2.84 10.02
C GLN A 22 -3.57 3.57 9.04
N THR A 23 -3.30 3.49 7.73
CA THR A 23 -4.18 4.03 6.69
C THR A 23 -4.64 2.95 5.73
N GLY A 24 -5.91 3.06 5.33
CA GLY A 24 -6.46 2.33 4.21
C GLY A 24 -6.22 3.03 2.89
N GLY A 25 -6.67 2.39 1.81
CA GLY A 25 -6.48 2.84 0.45
C GLY A 25 -6.95 1.80 -0.57
N GLU A 26 -6.80 2.10 -1.86
CA GLU A 26 -7.09 1.15 -2.93
C GLU A 26 -5.81 0.43 -3.36
N VAL A 27 -5.90 -0.89 -3.54
CA VAL A 27 -4.81 -1.68 -4.12
C VAL A 27 -4.81 -1.48 -5.63
N ILE A 28 -3.66 -1.05 -6.18
CA ILE A 28 -3.53 -0.77 -7.61
C ILE A 28 -2.60 -1.74 -8.35
N CYS A 29 -1.71 -2.43 -7.63
CA CYS A 29 -0.74 -3.34 -8.23
C CYS A 29 -0.23 -4.37 -7.21
N HIS A 30 0.16 -5.53 -7.70
CA HIS A 30 0.93 -6.52 -6.97
C HIS A 30 2.28 -6.72 -7.67
N VAL A 31 3.35 -6.70 -6.88
CA VAL A 31 4.71 -7.03 -7.32
C VAL A 31 5.10 -8.32 -6.61
N TRP A 32 5.67 -9.30 -7.30
CA TRP A 32 6.06 -10.62 -6.75
C TRP A 32 7.56 -10.76 -6.54
#